data_AF-A0A812PCX9-F1
#
_entry.id   AF-A0A812PCX9-F1
#
_cell.length_a   1.000
_cell.length_b   1.000
_cell.length_c   1.000
_cell.angle_alpha   90.00
_cell.angle_beta   90.00
_cell.angle_gamma   90.00
#
_symmetry.space_group_name_H-M   'P 1'
#
loop_
_entity.id
_entity.type
_entity.pdbx_description
1 polymer ?
#
loop_
_entity_poly.entity_id
_entity_poly.type
_entity_poly.pdbx_seq_one_letter_code
_entity_poly.pdbx_strand_id
1 'polypeptide(L)'
;MEAMLREAMEGSDSAALEDAIGEGERVGLSEEVLIEAFEVLPRVVEAAQSLVKAMSGSDLQALQKALAHAKELKVNKKALPDGKDAVPAMFSARFDGGEMEQKFRRVHRILEDHNFPVRMVAAGGGDDFGRSTMKYLSELDEKGGVLICVCTAHYAEKTKSPFSSFHELKYAQDYSLDVLPLQVADVYPPRPPSGPDHFNDKDGEAQAVIKMVLRPNVAFKDCRDLDEMKIARVIAEKLLKKRSLA
;
A
#
# COMPACT_ATOMS: atom_id res chain seq x y z
N MET A 1 15.51 18.15 -15.86
CA MET A 1 14.18 18.68 -16.21
C MET A 1 13.10 18.07 -15.33
N GLU A 2 12.96 16.74 -15.27
CA GLU A 2 11.97 16.09 -14.41
C GLU A 2 12.08 16.50 -12.92
N ALA A 3 13.30 16.62 -12.38
CA ALA A 3 13.51 17.12 -11.02
C ALA A 3 13.03 18.57 -10.80
N MET A 4 13.17 19.43 -11.82
CA MET A 4 12.68 20.82 -11.76
C MET A 4 11.15 20.88 -11.86
N LEU A 5 10.55 20.00 -12.67
CA LEU A 5 9.09 19.87 -12.76
C LEU A 5 8.51 19.36 -11.43
N ARG A 6 9.16 18.37 -10.80
CA ARG A 6 8.77 17.89 -9.46
C ARG A 6 8.91 18.98 -8.39
N GLU A 7 10.00 19.74 -8.41
CA GLU A 7 10.19 20.89 -7.51
C GLU A 7 9.11 21.97 -7.73
N ALA A 8 8.73 22.24 -8.98
CA ALA A 8 7.66 23.18 -9.30
C ALA A 8 6.27 22.67 -8.88
N MET A 9 6.01 21.35 -8.99
CA MET A 9 4.79 20.70 -8.51
C MET A 9 4.65 20.74 -6.98
N GLU A 10 5.79 20.73 -6.26
CA GLU A 10 5.84 20.90 -4.80
C GLU A 10 5.77 22.38 -4.37
N GLY A 11 6.03 23.29 -5.31
CA GLY A 11 5.92 24.74 -5.15
C GLY A 11 4.47 25.25 -5.06
N SER A 12 4.31 26.50 -4.63
CA SER A 12 3.01 27.20 -4.67
C SER A 12 2.96 28.26 -5.75
N ASP A 13 3.88 28.18 -6.71
CA ASP A 13 4.02 29.13 -7.79
C ASP A 13 3.44 28.50 -9.06
N SER A 14 2.21 28.88 -9.38
CA SER A 14 1.52 28.37 -10.56
C SER A 14 2.20 28.77 -11.86
N ALA A 15 2.87 29.92 -11.91
CA ALA A 15 3.62 30.36 -13.09
C ALA A 15 4.87 29.50 -13.29
N ALA A 16 5.59 29.20 -12.21
CA ALA A 16 6.74 28.29 -12.27
C ALA A 16 6.33 26.87 -12.69
N LEU A 17 5.15 26.40 -12.28
CA LEU A 17 4.60 25.11 -12.68
C LEU A 17 4.15 25.09 -14.15
N GLU A 18 3.47 26.14 -14.63
CA GLU A 18 3.10 26.29 -16.05
C GLU A 18 4.34 26.32 -16.96
N ASP A 19 5.36 27.09 -16.59
CA ASP A 19 6.62 27.18 -17.32
C ASP A 19 7.37 25.83 -17.33
N ALA A 20 7.38 25.11 -16.20
CA ALA A 20 8.02 23.80 -16.11
C ALA A 20 7.30 22.72 -16.93
N ILE A 21 5.97 22.78 -17.03
CA ILE A 21 5.18 21.87 -17.89
C ILE A 21 5.48 22.15 -19.36
N GLY A 22 5.45 23.43 -19.78
CA GLY A 22 5.73 23.81 -21.17
C GLY A 22 7.16 23.44 -21.61
N GLU A 23 8.14 23.62 -20.73
CA GLU A 23 9.51 23.18 -21.02
C GLU A 23 9.65 21.66 -20.99
N GLY A 24 8.90 20.97 -20.12
CA GLY A 24 8.78 19.51 -20.06
C GLY A 24 8.27 18.88 -21.35
N GLU A 25 7.23 19.47 -21.95
CA GLU A 25 6.71 19.09 -23.28
C GLU A 25 7.78 19.30 -24.36
N ARG A 26 8.49 20.43 -24.31
CA ARG A 26 9.50 20.80 -25.30
C ARG A 26 10.70 19.86 -25.31
N VAL A 27 11.07 19.29 -24.15
CA VAL A 27 12.17 18.31 -24.04
C VAL A 27 11.70 16.86 -24.13
N GLY A 28 10.42 16.61 -24.36
CA GLY A 28 9.87 15.26 -24.56
C GLY A 28 9.80 14.42 -23.29
N LEU A 29 9.43 15.02 -22.14
CA LEU A 29 9.09 14.23 -20.95
C LEU A 29 7.95 13.25 -21.24
N SER A 30 7.91 12.15 -20.47
CA SER A 30 6.88 11.14 -20.67
C SER A 30 5.49 11.70 -20.40
N GLU A 31 4.51 11.22 -21.17
CA GLU A 31 3.12 11.65 -21.10
C GLU A 31 2.54 11.43 -19.69
N GLU A 32 2.95 10.37 -18.99
CA GLU A 32 2.58 10.10 -17.60
C GLU A 32 3.01 11.21 -16.62
N VAL A 33 4.23 11.74 -16.78
CA VAL A 33 4.79 12.80 -15.92
C VAL A 33 4.10 14.14 -16.22
N LEU A 34 3.76 14.39 -17.48
CA LEU A 34 3.04 15.60 -17.88
C LEU A 34 1.58 15.56 -17.41
N ILE A 35 0.90 14.42 -17.52
CA ILE A 35 -0.46 14.22 -16.99
C ILE A 35 -0.49 14.49 -15.48
N GLU A 36 0.48 13.97 -14.73
CA GLU A 36 0.58 14.22 -13.29
C GLU A 36 0.71 15.72 -12.97
N ALA A 37 1.52 16.44 -13.74
CA ALA A 37 1.70 17.89 -13.58
C ALA A 37 0.44 18.69 -13.97
N PHE A 38 -0.25 18.32 -15.05
CA PHE A 38 -1.51 18.94 -15.48
C PHE A 38 -2.67 18.71 -14.50
N GLU A 39 -2.68 17.59 -13.76
CA GLU A 39 -3.67 17.36 -12.70
C GLU A 39 -3.44 18.23 -11.45
N VAL A 40 -2.19 18.62 -11.19
CA VAL A 40 -1.81 19.43 -10.01
C VAL A 40 -2.10 20.91 -10.25
N LEU A 41 -1.88 21.39 -11.48
CA LEU A 41 -1.95 22.82 -11.83
C LEU A 41 -3.30 23.50 -11.46
N PRO A 42 -4.49 22.95 -11.79
CA PRO A 42 -5.76 23.59 -11.44
C PRO A 42 -5.94 23.81 -9.94
N ARG A 43 -5.39 22.91 -9.11
CA ARG A 43 -5.53 22.92 -7.65
C ARG A 43 -4.61 23.97 -7.03
N VAL A 44 -3.41 24.14 -7.59
CA VAL A 44 -2.45 25.19 -7.19
C VAL A 44 -3.01 26.56 -7.56
N VAL A 45 -3.59 26.70 -8.75
CA VAL A 45 -4.23 27.94 -9.21
C VAL A 45 -5.44 28.32 -8.34
N GLU A 46 -6.32 27.38 -8.01
CA GLU A 46 -7.49 27.62 -7.15
C GLU A 46 -7.08 28.09 -5.74
N ALA A 47 -6.05 27.47 -5.17
CA ALA A 47 -5.53 27.85 -3.85
C ALA A 47 -4.84 29.22 -3.86
N ALA A 48 -4.06 29.51 -4.90
CA ALA A 48 -3.42 30.82 -5.09
C ALA A 48 -4.47 31.93 -5.26
N GLN A 49 -5.50 31.69 -6.08
CA GLN A 49 -6.62 32.64 -6.27
C GLN A 49 -7.39 32.87 -4.97
N SER A 50 -7.64 31.81 -4.19
CA SER A 50 -8.31 31.92 -2.89
C SER A 50 -7.48 32.73 -1.88
N LEU A 51 -6.16 32.59 -1.89
CA LEU A 51 -5.23 33.39 -1.09
C LEU A 51 -5.22 34.87 -1.52
N VAL A 52 -5.10 35.14 -2.81
CA VAL A 52 -5.12 36.51 -3.36
C VAL A 52 -6.43 37.23 -3.04
N LYS A 53 -7.56 36.53 -3.17
CA LYS A 53 -8.88 37.06 -2.81
C LYS A 53 -9.02 37.31 -1.31
N ALA A 54 -8.44 36.47 -0.47
CA ALA A 54 -8.44 36.67 0.98
C ALA A 54 -7.53 37.81 1.42
N MET A 55 -6.36 37.98 0.79
CA MET A 55 -5.42 39.07 1.08
C MET A 55 -5.96 40.45 0.69
N SER A 56 -6.81 40.51 -0.34
CA SER A 56 -7.45 41.76 -0.78
C SER A 56 -8.70 42.13 0.02
N GLY A 57 -9.29 41.21 0.79
CA GLY A 57 -10.57 41.40 1.47
C GLY A 57 -10.51 41.95 2.90
N SER A 58 -9.32 42.15 3.50
CA SER A 58 -9.13 42.48 4.93
C SER A 58 -9.83 41.53 5.92
N ASP A 59 -10.29 40.36 5.46
CA ASP A 59 -10.94 39.34 6.26
C ASP A 59 -9.91 38.34 6.78
N LEU A 60 -9.54 38.52 8.05
CA LEU A 60 -8.56 37.69 8.74
C LEU A 60 -9.00 36.21 8.83
N GLN A 61 -10.31 35.93 8.90
CA GLN A 61 -10.82 34.56 8.92
C GLN A 61 -10.75 33.92 7.54
N ALA A 62 -11.07 34.66 6.47
CA ALA A 62 -10.89 34.18 5.11
C ALA A 62 -9.41 33.88 4.81
N LEU A 63 -8.49 34.74 5.31
CA LEU A 63 -7.04 34.54 5.16
C LEU A 63 -6.55 33.31 5.94
N GLN A 64 -7.00 33.11 7.18
CA GLN A 64 -6.67 31.92 7.97
C GLN A 64 -7.20 30.64 7.33
N LYS A 65 -8.42 30.67 6.78
CA LYS A 65 -9.03 29.54 6.06
C LYS A 65 -8.27 29.22 4.77
N ALA A 66 -7.88 30.24 4.01
CA ALA A 66 -7.08 30.08 2.79
C ALA A 66 -5.66 29.56 3.10
N LEU A 67 -5.02 30.04 4.17
CA LEU A 67 -3.73 29.53 4.66
C LEU A 67 -3.82 28.08 5.16
N ALA A 68 -4.90 27.72 5.86
CA ALA A 68 -5.15 26.34 6.28
C ALA A 68 -5.37 25.42 5.07
N HIS A 69 -6.12 25.89 4.07
CA HIS A 69 -6.35 25.15 2.82
C HIS A 69 -5.05 24.98 2.00
N ALA A 70 -4.24 26.03 1.88
CA ALA A 70 -2.93 25.96 1.23
C ALA A 70 -1.93 25.06 2.00
N LYS A 71 -1.99 25.06 3.35
CA LYS A 71 -1.26 24.09 4.17
C LYS A 71 -1.76 22.67 3.98
N GLU A 72 -3.06 22.43 3.88
CA GLU A 72 -3.62 21.10 3.56
C GLU A 72 -3.22 20.61 2.16
N LEU A 73 -2.99 21.51 1.21
CA LEU A 73 -2.48 21.17 -0.12
C LEU A 73 -0.97 20.85 -0.10
N LYS A 74 -0.18 21.49 0.79
CA LYS A 74 1.24 21.15 1.05
C LYS A 74 1.44 19.94 1.95
N VAL A 75 0.49 19.62 2.83
CA VAL A 75 0.42 18.31 3.51
C VAL A 75 -0.15 17.36 2.49
N ASN A 76 0.71 16.93 1.59
CA ASN A 76 0.38 16.14 0.43
C ASN A 76 -0.41 14.89 0.86
N LYS A 77 -1.75 14.97 0.86
CA LYS A 77 -2.64 13.82 1.03
C LYS A 77 -2.45 12.79 -0.11
N LYS A 78 -1.55 13.02 -1.08
CA LYS A 78 -1.08 12.02 -2.06
C LYS A 78 0.25 11.35 -1.69
N ALA A 79 1.18 12.00 -0.99
CA ALA A 79 2.47 11.37 -0.61
C ALA A 79 2.29 10.39 0.58
N LEU A 80 2.90 9.21 0.51
CA LEU A 80 2.98 8.33 1.68
C LEU A 80 3.86 9.02 2.75
N PRO A 81 3.52 8.90 4.04
CA PRO A 81 4.43 9.35 5.11
C PRO A 81 5.72 8.50 5.13
N ASP A 82 6.77 8.99 5.79
CA ASP A 82 7.98 8.21 6.06
C ASP A 82 7.66 7.04 7.02
N GLY A 83 8.03 5.83 6.60
CA GLY A 83 7.72 4.57 7.25
C GLY A 83 8.78 4.05 8.22
N LYS A 84 9.89 4.78 8.43
CA LYS A 84 11.03 4.31 9.25
C LYS A 84 10.65 3.84 10.66
N ASP A 85 9.59 4.42 11.23
CA ASP A 85 9.11 4.15 12.60
C ASP A 85 7.91 3.18 12.63
N ALA A 86 7.50 2.66 11.47
CA ALA A 86 6.40 1.71 11.36
C ALA A 86 6.79 0.32 11.87
N VAL A 87 5.81 -0.47 12.31
CA VAL A 87 6.04 -1.89 12.68
C VAL A 87 6.40 -2.71 11.43
N PRO A 88 7.22 -3.77 11.57
CA PRO A 88 7.56 -4.62 10.44
C PRO A 88 6.33 -5.32 9.89
N ALA A 89 6.35 -5.59 8.59
CA ALA A 89 5.27 -6.33 7.94
C ALA A 89 5.79 -7.28 6.87
N MET A 90 5.00 -8.30 6.57
CA MET A 90 5.27 -9.22 5.47
C MET A 90 4.02 -9.41 4.62
N PHE A 91 4.18 -9.34 3.30
CA PHE A 91 3.16 -9.77 2.36
C PHE A 91 3.08 -11.29 2.29
N SER A 92 1.90 -11.81 2.64
CA SER A 92 1.47 -13.17 2.33
C SER A 92 0.54 -13.12 1.12
N ALA A 93 0.98 -13.73 0.02
CA ALA A 93 0.24 -13.76 -1.23
C ALA A 93 0.52 -15.07 -1.99
N ARG A 94 -0.28 -15.34 -3.02
CA ARG A 94 0.10 -16.32 -4.04
C ARG A 94 0.91 -15.59 -5.10
N PHE A 95 2.17 -16.02 -5.28
CA PHE A 95 3.05 -15.51 -6.32
C PHE A 95 3.04 -16.49 -7.51
N ASP A 96 2.15 -16.26 -8.46
CA ASP A 96 1.94 -17.08 -9.66
C ASP A 96 2.39 -16.40 -10.97
N GLY A 97 3.01 -15.22 -10.88
CA GLY A 97 3.44 -14.39 -12.01
C GLY A 97 2.33 -13.54 -12.63
N GLY A 98 1.10 -13.64 -12.13
CA GLY A 98 -0.06 -12.94 -12.66
C GLY A 98 -0.10 -11.43 -12.36
N GLU A 99 -1.11 -10.75 -12.90
CA GLU A 99 -1.32 -9.31 -12.73
C GLU A 99 -1.42 -8.89 -11.25
N MET A 100 -2.08 -9.72 -10.43
CA MET A 100 -2.24 -9.44 -9.01
C MET A 100 -0.89 -9.44 -8.27
N GLU A 101 -0.02 -10.42 -8.57
CA GLU A 101 1.34 -10.41 -8.02
C GLU A 101 2.09 -9.15 -8.45
N GLN A 102 2.06 -8.80 -9.74
CA GLN A 102 2.77 -7.62 -10.25
C GLN A 102 2.27 -6.34 -9.60
N LYS A 103 0.95 -6.21 -9.40
CA LYS A 103 0.32 -5.10 -8.67
C LYS A 103 0.87 -5.00 -7.25
N PHE A 104 0.94 -6.11 -6.51
CA PHE A 104 1.46 -6.08 -5.15
C PHE A 104 2.98 -5.90 -5.07
N ARG A 105 3.74 -6.32 -6.09
CA ARG A 105 5.16 -5.95 -6.21
C ARG A 105 5.34 -4.45 -6.37
N ARG A 106 4.47 -3.78 -7.14
CA ARG A 106 4.46 -2.30 -7.25
C ARG A 106 4.08 -1.64 -5.92
N VAL A 107 3.06 -2.14 -5.24
CA VAL A 107 2.68 -1.67 -3.87
C VAL A 107 3.85 -1.81 -2.89
N HIS A 108 4.53 -2.96 -2.90
CA HIS A 108 5.68 -3.22 -2.05
C HIS A 108 6.82 -2.24 -2.33
N ARG A 109 7.11 -1.97 -3.61
CA ARG A 109 8.10 -0.97 -4.01
C ARG A 109 7.75 0.43 -3.53
N ILE A 110 6.49 0.85 -3.67
CA ILE A 110 6.03 2.15 -3.16
C ILE A 110 6.28 2.27 -1.65
N LEU A 111 5.99 1.20 -0.88
CA LEU A 111 6.24 1.16 0.56
C LEU A 111 7.74 1.21 0.90
N GLU A 112 8.57 0.47 0.17
CA GLU A 112 10.04 0.48 0.36
C GLU A 112 10.66 1.84 0.03
N ASP A 113 10.23 2.48 -1.07
CA ASP A 113 10.67 3.81 -1.47
C ASP A 113 10.34 4.88 -0.41
N HIS A 114 9.38 4.60 0.49
CA HIS A 114 9.01 5.44 1.63
C HIS A 114 9.49 4.87 2.98
N ASN A 115 10.54 4.04 2.98
CA ASN A 115 11.20 3.47 4.16
C ASN A 115 10.32 2.59 5.07
N PHE A 116 9.20 2.03 4.59
CA PHE A 116 8.43 1.08 5.39
C PHE A 116 9.19 -0.25 5.51
N PRO A 117 9.29 -0.85 6.71
CA PRO A 117 9.94 -2.14 6.93
C PRO A 117 9.05 -3.31 6.49
N VAL A 118 8.71 -3.35 5.19
CA VAL A 118 7.81 -4.34 4.60
C VAL A 118 8.62 -5.33 3.77
N ARG A 119 8.37 -6.61 3.98
CA ARG A 119 9.02 -7.70 3.24
C ARG A 119 8.04 -8.36 2.29
N MET A 120 8.54 -8.69 1.11
CA MET A 120 7.88 -9.54 0.14
C MET A 120 8.87 -10.59 -0.29
N VAL A 121 8.48 -11.86 -0.26
CA VAL A 121 9.37 -12.95 -0.68
C VAL A 121 9.48 -12.92 -2.20
N ALA A 122 10.66 -12.58 -2.72
CA ALA A 122 10.94 -12.59 -4.15
C ALA A 122 11.17 -14.04 -4.60
N ALA A 123 10.34 -14.52 -5.52
CA ALA A 123 10.46 -15.84 -6.12
C ALA A 123 11.54 -15.81 -7.23
N GLY A 124 12.81 -15.71 -6.83
CA GLY A 124 13.95 -16.01 -7.69
C GLY A 124 14.36 -17.47 -7.51
N GLY A 125 14.38 -18.26 -8.58
CA GLY A 125 14.81 -19.66 -8.52
C GLY A 125 16.28 -19.77 -8.12
N GLY A 126 16.56 -20.31 -6.94
CA GLY A 126 17.93 -20.63 -6.50
C GLY A 126 18.23 -20.27 -5.03
N ASP A 127 17.48 -19.35 -4.42
CA ASP A 127 17.70 -18.95 -3.03
C ASP A 127 16.79 -19.69 -2.05
N ASP A 128 17.24 -19.78 -0.79
CA ASP A 128 16.67 -20.54 0.33
C ASP A 128 15.35 -19.89 0.83
N PHE A 129 14.32 -19.93 -0.04
CA PHE A 129 12.96 -19.39 0.09
C PHE A 129 12.32 -19.65 1.46
N GLY A 130 12.60 -20.83 2.01
CA GLY A 130 12.09 -21.24 3.30
C GLY A 130 12.69 -20.50 4.48
N ARG A 131 14.02 -20.31 4.47
CA ARG A 131 14.73 -19.65 5.56
C ARG A 131 14.37 -18.18 5.66
N SER A 132 14.22 -17.50 4.53
CA SER A 132 13.80 -16.10 4.51
C SER A 132 12.38 -15.93 5.07
N THR A 133 11.44 -16.78 4.64
CA THR A 133 10.06 -16.77 5.15
C THR A 133 10.00 -17.00 6.66
N MET A 134 10.69 -18.03 7.17
CA MET A 134 10.74 -18.30 8.61
C MET A 134 11.36 -17.13 9.40
N LYS A 135 12.46 -16.57 8.89
CA LYS A 135 13.12 -15.41 9.53
C LYS A 135 12.17 -14.22 9.64
N TYR A 136 11.42 -13.92 8.58
CA TYR A 136 10.48 -12.80 8.59
C TYR A 136 9.29 -13.06 9.51
N LEU A 137 8.72 -14.26 9.53
CA LEU A 137 7.64 -14.61 10.45
C LEU A 137 8.08 -14.51 11.91
N SER A 138 9.29 -14.98 12.25
CA SER A 138 9.88 -14.80 13.59
C SER A 138 10.06 -13.33 13.94
N GLU A 139 10.53 -12.52 13.00
CA GLU A 139 10.68 -11.08 13.20
C GLU A 139 9.33 -10.38 13.43
N LEU A 140 8.26 -10.80 12.75
CA LEU A 140 6.92 -10.28 13.00
C LEU A 140 6.43 -10.64 14.41
N ASP A 141 6.66 -11.86 14.87
CA ASP A 141 6.28 -12.29 16.23
C ASP A 141 7.01 -11.45 17.29
N GLU A 142 8.35 -11.42 17.21
CA GLU A 142 9.21 -10.74 18.18
C GLU A 142 8.95 -9.24 18.26
N LYS A 143 8.63 -8.59 17.13
CA LYS A 143 8.48 -7.13 17.04
C LYS A 143 7.02 -6.68 16.99
N GLY A 144 6.05 -7.58 17.20
CA GLY A 144 4.63 -7.25 17.08
C GLY A 144 4.25 -6.72 15.69
N GLY A 145 4.85 -7.28 14.65
CA GLY A 145 4.61 -6.94 13.25
C GLY A 145 3.23 -7.33 12.73
N VAL A 146 3.04 -7.20 11.42
CA VAL A 146 1.76 -7.45 10.74
C VAL A 146 1.95 -8.38 9.54
N LEU A 147 1.15 -9.45 9.47
CA LEU A 147 1.04 -10.27 8.27
C LEU A 147 -0.03 -9.67 7.33
N ILE A 148 0.39 -9.16 6.19
CA ILE A 148 -0.50 -8.57 5.17
C ILE A 148 -0.99 -9.69 4.27
N CYS A 149 -2.27 -10.05 4.38
CA CYS A 149 -2.88 -11.15 3.64
C CYS A 149 -3.52 -10.63 2.35
N VAL A 150 -2.94 -10.94 1.19
CA VAL A 150 -3.50 -10.60 -0.13
C VAL A 150 -4.56 -11.64 -0.50
N CYS A 151 -5.80 -11.38 -0.11
CA CYS A 151 -6.91 -12.33 -0.19
C CYS A 151 -7.51 -12.40 -1.60
N THR A 152 -6.91 -13.23 -2.46
CA THR A 152 -7.54 -13.73 -3.68
C THR A 152 -8.56 -14.83 -3.34
N ALA A 153 -9.36 -15.28 -4.32
CA ALA A 153 -10.36 -16.32 -4.11
C ALA A 153 -9.81 -17.63 -3.52
N HIS A 154 -8.56 -17.96 -3.84
CA HIS A 154 -7.87 -19.20 -3.42
C HIS A 154 -6.66 -18.91 -2.52
N TYR A 155 -6.63 -17.75 -1.85
CA TYR A 155 -5.60 -17.44 -0.85
C TYR A 155 -5.56 -18.50 0.25
N ALA A 156 -4.36 -18.77 0.76
CA ALA A 156 -4.07 -19.84 1.72
C ALA A 156 -4.41 -21.26 1.23
N GLU A 157 -4.47 -21.49 -0.09
CA GLU A 157 -4.49 -22.85 -0.64
C GLU A 157 -3.28 -23.64 -0.14
N LYS A 158 -3.55 -24.81 0.46
CA LYS A 158 -2.49 -25.71 0.91
C LYS A 158 -1.85 -26.37 -0.30
N THR A 159 -0.55 -26.17 -0.44
CA THR A 159 0.26 -26.75 -1.52
C THR A 159 1.28 -27.72 -0.94
N LYS A 160 2.07 -28.38 -1.80
CA LYS A 160 3.23 -29.20 -1.38
C LYS A 160 4.33 -28.38 -0.71
N SER A 161 4.35 -27.06 -0.92
CA SER A 161 5.38 -26.18 -0.40
C SER A 161 5.15 -25.87 1.09
N PRO A 162 6.15 -26.10 1.96
CA PRO A 162 6.06 -25.79 3.39
C PRO A 162 6.11 -24.29 3.70
N PHE A 163 6.30 -23.42 2.69
CA PHE A 163 6.32 -21.97 2.87
C PHE A 163 5.30 -21.29 1.94
N SER A 164 4.10 -21.87 1.84
CA SER A 164 2.97 -21.27 1.15
C SER A 164 2.17 -20.33 2.06
N SER A 165 1.31 -19.48 1.50
CA SER A 165 0.41 -18.60 2.26
C SER A 165 -0.48 -19.35 3.26
N PHE A 166 -0.76 -20.64 3.02
CA PHE A 166 -1.38 -21.51 4.02
C PHE A 166 -0.53 -21.61 5.31
N HIS A 167 0.76 -21.91 5.18
CA HIS A 167 1.66 -22.09 6.31
C HIS A 167 1.95 -20.76 7.01
N GLU A 168 2.04 -19.66 6.27
CA GLU A 168 2.16 -18.31 6.82
C GLU A 168 0.93 -17.94 7.66
N LEU A 169 -0.28 -18.21 7.15
CA LEU A 169 -1.53 -17.95 7.87
C LEU A 169 -1.69 -18.87 9.10
N LYS A 170 -1.26 -20.14 8.99
CA LYS A 170 -1.23 -21.08 10.12
C LYS A 170 -0.25 -20.61 11.19
N TYR A 171 0.93 -20.13 10.81
CA TYR A 171 1.87 -19.52 11.74
C TYR A 171 1.24 -18.30 12.43
N ALA A 172 0.58 -17.42 11.69
CA ALA A 172 -0.14 -16.28 12.26
C ALA A 172 -1.22 -16.70 13.26
N GLN A 173 -1.92 -17.82 13.01
CA GLN A 173 -2.86 -18.40 13.97
C GLN A 173 -2.14 -18.88 15.24
N ASP A 174 -1.11 -19.71 15.08
CA ASP A 174 -0.43 -20.41 16.18
C ASP A 174 0.29 -19.43 17.12
N TYR A 175 0.86 -18.36 16.56
CA TYR A 175 1.59 -17.32 17.29
C TYR A 175 0.77 -16.04 17.52
N SER A 176 -0.53 -16.05 17.18
CA SER A 176 -1.42 -14.89 17.35
C SER A 176 -0.88 -13.59 16.72
N LEU A 177 -0.26 -13.70 15.54
CA LEU A 177 0.19 -12.52 14.80
C LEU A 177 -0.99 -11.64 14.40
N ASP A 178 -0.76 -10.34 14.38
CA ASP A 178 -1.73 -9.40 13.81
C ASP A 178 -1.77 -9.54 12.30
N VAL A 179 -2.97 -9.54 11.75
CA VAL A 179 -3.20 -9.72 10.32
C VAL A 179 -3.88 -8.48 9.73
N LEU A 180 -3.49 -8.13 8.51
CA LEU A 180 -4.19 -7.15 7.69
C LEU A 180 -4.75 -7.86 6.45
N PRO A 181 -6.04 -8.24 6.45
CA PRO A 181 -6.67 -8.84 5.29
C PRO A 181 -7.00 -7.77 4.24
N LEU A 182 -6.49 -7.99 3.02
CA LEU A 182 -6.76 -7.16 1.85
C LEU A 182 -7.62 -7.98 0.88
N GLN A 183 -8.90 -7.65 0.75
CA GLN A 183 -9.79 -8.27 -0.23
C GLN A 183 -9.45 -7.72 -1.62
N VAL A 184 -9.00 -8.59 -2.52
CA VAL A 184 -8.60 -8.21 -3.89
C VAL A 184 -9.38 -8.99 -4.95
N ALA A 185 -10.34 -9.82 -4.53
CA ALA A 185 -11.23 -10.61 -5.38
C ALA A 185 -12.65 -10.62 -4.79
N ASP A 186 -13.64 -10.98 -5.61
CA ASP A 186 -15.05 -10.96 -5.20
C ASP A 186 -15.40 -11.96 -4.09
N VAL A 187 -14.64 -13.04 -3.98
CA VAL A 187 -14.85 -14.07 -2.96
C VAL A 187 -14.11 -13.66 -1.68
N TYR A 188 -14.86 -13.29 -0.65
CA TYR A 188 -14.34 -13.04 0.69
C TYR A 188 -15.26 -13.62 1.80
N PRO A 189 -14.70 -14.27 2.84
CA PRO A 189 -13.32 -14.73 2.95
C PRO A 189 -12.92 -15.68 1.79
N PRO A 190 -11.62 -15.85 1.52
CA PRO A 190 -11.14 -16.79 0.52
C PRO A 190 -11.69 -18.20 0.73
N ARG A 191 -11.89 -18.91 -0.39
CA ARG A 191 -12.39 -20.29 -0.46
C ARG A 191 -11.42 -21.13 -1.31
N PRO A 192 -10.22 -21.45 -0.80
CA PRO A 192 -9.29 -22.31 -1.52
C PRO A 192 -9.90 -23.69 -1.79
N PRO A 193 -9.50 -24.36 -2.88
CA PRO A 193 -9.99 -25.70 -3.18
C PRO A 193 -9.58 -26.70 -2.08
N SER A 194 -10.49 -27.61 -1.76
CA SER A 194 -10.29 -28.68 -0.77
C SER A 194 -11.23 -29.86 -1.03
N GLY A 195 -11.04 -30.96 -0.31
CA GLY A 195 -11.92 -32.14 -0.34
C GLY A 195 -11.20 -33.42 -0.78
N PRO A 196 -11.89 -34.58 -0.79
CA PRO A 196 -11.26 -35.89 -0.97
C PRO A 196 -10.34 -36.04 -2.20
N ASP A 197 -10.68 -35.31 -3.27
CA ASP A 197 -9.95 -35.31 -4.55
C ASP A 197 -8.81 -34.28 -4.59
N HIS A 198 -8.71 -33.39 -3.60
CA HIS A 198 -7.63 -32.39 -3.54
C HIS A 198 -6.32 -33.04 -3.07
N PHE A 199 -5.24 -32.84 -3.83
CA PHE A 199 -3.98 -33.52 -3.58
C PHE A 199 -3.36 -33.20 -2.20
N ASN A 200 -3.50 -31.96 -1.74
CA ASN A 200 -2.82 -31.46 -0.54
C ASN A 200 -3.76 -31.13 0.64
N ASP A 201 -5.08 -31.08 0.42
CA ASP A 201 -6.06 -30.61 1.42
C ASP A 201 -7.35 -31.41 1.39
N LYS A 202 -7.24 -32.68 1.78
CA LYS A 202 -8.38 -33.60 1.77
C LYS A 202 -9.44 -33.27 2.80
N ASP A 203 -9.00 -32.71 3.93
CA ASP A 203 -9.84 -32.46 5.11
C ASP A 203 -10.31 -30.99 5.21
N GLY A 204 -9.89 -30.11 4.30
CA GLY A 204 -10.28 -28.70 4.31
C GLY A 204 -9.60 -27.88 5.40
N GLU A 205 -8.36 -28.21 5.74
CA GLU A 205 -7.57 -27.53 6.75
C GLU A 205 -7.35 -26.05 6.38
N ALA A 206 -7.14 -25.74 5.10
CA ALA A 206 -6.96 -24.36 4.64
C ALA A 206 -8.18 -23.49 4.99
N GLN A 207 -9.38 -24.02 4.71
CA GLN A 207 -10.62 -23.32 5.02
C GLN A 207 -10.83 -23.16 6.53
N ALA A 208 -10.39 -24.12 7.35
CA ALA A 208 -10.45 -24.04 8.80
C ALA A 208 -9.52 -22.94 9.35
N VAL A 209 -8.26 -22.88 8.90
CA VAL A 209 -7.31 -21.82 9.30
C VAL A 209 -7.83 -20.43 8.91
N ILE A 210 -8.37 -20.27 7.69
CA ILE A 210 -9.01 -19.03 7.25
C ILE A 210 -10.11 -18.59 8.23
N LYS A 211 -10.98 -19.50 8.67
CA LYS A 211 -12.06 -19.17 9.61
C LYS A 211 -11.55 -18.77 11.00
N MET A 212 -10.40 -19.29 11.42
CA MET A 212 -9.79 -18.97 12.72
C MET A 212 -9.08 -17.61 12.71
N VAL A 213 -8.45 -17.26 11.59
CA VAL A 213 -7.66 -16.02 11.47
C VAL A 213 -8.50 -14.88 10.90
N LEU A 214 -9.23 -15.10 9.80
CA LEU A 214 -10.09 -14.12 9.12
C LEU A 214 -11.53 -14.19 9.65
N ARG A 215 -11.69 -14.10 10.97
CA ARG A 215 -13.00 -14.14 11.65
C ARG A 215 -13.87 -12.96 11.26
N PRO A 216 -15.21 -13.05 11.40
CA PRO A 216 -16.13 -11.94 11.08
C PRO A 216 -15.83 -10.60 11.80
N ASN A 217 -15.17 -10.66 12.96
CA ASN A 217 -14.76 -9.48 13.74
C ASN A 217 -13.38 -8.92 13.36
N VAL A 218 -12.66 -9.56 12.44
CA VAL A 218 -11.40 -9.03 11.90
C VAL A 218 -11.75 -8.13 10.72
N ALA A 219 -11.46 -6.83 10.87
CA ALA A 219 -11.68 -5.87 9.81
C ALA A 219 -10.75 -6.15 8.63
N PHE A 220 -11.32 -6.26 7.43
CA PHE A 220 -10.58 -6.33 6.18
C PHE A 220 -10.66 -4.98 5.45
N LYS A 221 -9.82 -4.84 4.42
CA LYS A 221 -9.83 -3.68 3.53
C LYS A 221 -10.22 -4.15 2.14
N ASP A 222 -11.27 -3.58 1.59
CA ASP A 222 -11.65 -3.81 0.19
C ASP A 222 -10.69 -3.03 -0.71
N CYS A 223 -9.96 -3.76 -1.53
CA CYS A 223 -8.90 -3.23 -2.40
C CYS A 223 -9.17 -3.51 -3.89
N ARG A 224 -10.36 -4.02 -4.23
CA ARG A 224 -10.70 -4.39 -5.62
C ARG A 224 -10.60 -3.21 -6.57
N ASP A 225 -11.13 -2.06 -6.16
CA ASP A 225 -11.17 -0.83 -6.97
C ASP A 225 -10.05 0.17 -6.62
N LEU A 226 -9.07 -0.26 -5.83
CA LEU A 226 -7.95 0.60 -5.41
C LEU A 226 -6.76 0.44 -6.35
N ASP A 227 -6.17 1.55 -6.75
CA ASP A 227 -4.83 1.59 -7.34
C ASP A 227 -3.73 1.28 -6.30
N GLU A 228 -2.52 1.07 -6.77
CA GLU A 228 -1.37 0.69 -5.96
C GLU A 228 -1.04 1.71 -4.86
N MET A 229 -1.20 3.01 -5.15
CA MET A 229 -0.91 4.08 -4.19
C MET A 229 -1.93 4.09 -3.03
N LYS A 230 -3.22 3.89 -3.35
CA LYS A 230 -4.27 3.77 -2.34
C LYS A 230 -4.07 2.52 -1.47
N ILE A 231 -3.68 1.39 -2.07
CA ILE A 231 -3.37 0.17 -1.31
C ILE A 231 -2.16 0.40 -0.40
N ALA A 232 -1.09 0.99 -0.91
CA ALA A 232 0.09 1.33 -0.10
C ALA A 232 -0.28 2.22 1.09
N ARG A 233 -1.17 3.20 0.91
CA ARG A 233 -1.66 4.05 2.00
C ARG A 233 -2.43 3.27 3.06
N VAL A 234 -3.33 2.39 2.64
CA VAL A 234 -4.09 1.53 3.56
C VAL A 234 -3.15 0.70 4.44
N ILE A 235 -2.07 0.17 3.84
CA ILE A 235 -1.05 -0.57 4.57
C ILE A 235 -0.28 0.35 5.51
N ALA A 236 0.24 1.48 5.00
CA ALA A 236 0.99 2.46 5.79
C ALA A 236 0.25 2.92 7.04
N GLU A 237 -1.05 3.24 6.91
CA GLU A 237 -1.91 3.63 8.04
C GLU A 237 -2.00 2.54 9.11
N LYS A 238 -2.13 1.26 8.72
CA LYS A 238 -2.14 0.14 9.67
C LYS A 238 -0.80 0.01 10.40
N LEU A 239 0.31 0.11 9.67
CA LEU A 239 1.64 -0.10 10.24
C LEU A 239 2.06 1.04 11.20
N LEU A 240 1.70 2.28 10.87
CA LEU A 240 1.97 3.43 11.73
C LEU A 240 1.05 3.46 12.97
N LYS A 241 -0.25 3.16 12.79
CA LYS A 241 -1.20 3.15 13.91
C LYS A 241 -0.83 2.13 14.98
N LYS A 242 -0.32 0.97 14.60
CA LYS A 242 0.06 -0.07 15.56
C LYS A 242 1.17 0.38 16.51
N ARG A 243 2.12 1.18 16.01
CA ARG A 243 3.17 1.77 16.85
C ARG A 243 2.62 2.70 17.91
N SER A 244 1.58 3.47 17.60
CA SER A 244 0.98 4.41 18.58
C SER A 244 0.30 3.72 19.78
N LEU A 245 0.09 2.39 19.70
CA LEU A 245 -0.58 1.59 20.73
C LEU A 245 0.38 0.69 21.52
N ALA A 246 1.67 0.66 21.16
CA ALA A 246 2.71 -0.20 21.75
C ALA A 246 3.79 0.63 22.44
#